data_AF-A0A7C1AL70-F1
#
_entry.id   AF-A0A7C1AL70-F1
#
_cell.length_a   1.000
_cell.length_b   1.000
_cell.length_c   1.000
_cell.angle_alpha   90.00
_cell.angle_beta   90.00
_cell.angle_gamma   90.00
#
_symmetry.space_group_name_H-M   'P 1'
#
loop_
_entity.id
_entity.type
_entity.pdbx_description
1 polymer ?
#
loop_
_entity_poly.entity_id
_entity_poly.type
_entity_poly.pdbx_seq_one_letter_code
_entity_poly.pdbx_strand_id
1 'polypeptide(L)'
;MRRLGITAIALLILLFCFSASGFSQTNIPMLGIEYGVGIRALGMGGAFTGIADDYSASYWNPAGLGQMRRMELTAGFNSLAYKSNTTYYGNLSGSSRNYTGLNSVG
;
A
#
# COMPACT_ATOMS: atom_id res chain seq x y z
N MET A 1 37.65 31.12 7.35
CA MET A 1 37.70 30.07 6.30
C MET A 1 37.15 28.71 6.74
N ARG A 2 37.43 28.21 7.96
CA ARG A 2 36.97 26.88 8.43
C ARG A 2 35.44 26.73 8.61
N ARG A 3 34.73 27.79 9.03
CA ARG A 3 33.26 27.78 9.20
C ARG A 3 32.48 27.76 7.87
N LEU A 4 33.02 28.41 6.83
CA LEU A 4 32.44 28.38 5.47
C LEU A 4 32.51 26.98 4.84
N GLY A 5 33.57 26.22 5.14
CA GLY A 5 33.73 24.85 4.64
C GLY A 5 32.70 23.88 5.24
N ILE A 6 32.42 24.00 6.54
CA ILE A 6 31.44 23.14 7.24
C ILE A 6 30.01 23.41 6.72
N THR A 7 29.65 24.68 6.50
CA THR A 7 28.35 25.04 5.94
C THR A 7 28.19 24.56 4.50
N ALA A 8 29.25 24.61 3.69
CA ALA A 8 29.22 24.11 2.32
C ALA A 8 29.06 22.58 2.27
N ILE A 9 29.75 21.85 3.15
CA ILE A 9 29.63 20.39 3.26
C ILE A 9 28.22 20.00 3.73
N ALA A 10 27.65 20.72 4.71
CA ALA A 10 26.29 20.47 5.18
C ALA A 10 25.24 20.70 4.07
N LEU A 11 25.40 21.76 3.26
CA LEU A 11 24.52 22.03 2.11
C LEU A 11 24.64 20.94 1.02
N LEU A 12 25.86 20.44 0.80
CA LEU A 12 26.12 19.41 -0.21
C LEU A 12 25.56 18.05 0.21
N ILE A 13 25.62 17.71 1.50
CA ILE A 13 24.96 16.53 2.08
C ILE A 13 23.43 16.66 2.00
N LEU A 14 22.88 17.85 2.26
CA LEU A 14 21.44 18.11 2.15
C LEU A 14 20.96 17.93 0.69
N LEU A 15 21.71 18.42 -0.29
CA LEU A 15 21.43 18.24 -1.71
C LEU A 15 21.52 16.78 -2.16
N PHE A 16 22.48 16.02 -1.63
CA PHE A 16 22.62 14.60 -1.92
C PHE A 16 21.43 13.78 -1.37
N CYS A 17 20.96 14.09 -0.15
CA CYS A 17 19.75 13.47 0.41
C CYS A 17 18.48 13.82 -0.39
N PHE A 18 18.37 15.02 -0.95
CA PHE A 18 17.20 15.41 -1.74
C PHE A 18 17.14 14.67 -3.10
N SER A 19 18.31 14.35 -3.65
CA SER A 19 18.47 13.56 -4.88
C SER A 19 18.14 12.08 -4.68
N ALA A 20 18.12 11.60 -3.44
CA ALA A 20 17.78 10.23 -3.07
C ALA A 20 16.26 10.01 -2.90
N SER A 21 15.44 10.81 -3.58
CA SER A 21 14.00 10.55 -3.72
C SER A 21 13.79 9.30 -4.59
N GLY A 22 13.93 8.13 -3.96
CA GLY A 22 13.56 6.85 -4.56
C GLY A 22 12.05 6.83 -4.80
N PHE A 23 11.64 6.71 -6.05
CA PHE A 23 10.26 6.33 -6.35
C PHE A 23 10.05 4.91 -5.83
N SER A 24 9.23 4.76 -4.79
CA SER A 24 8.68 3.45 -4.46
C SER A 24 7.78 3.03 -5.62
N GLN A 25 8.27 2.18 -6.51
CA GLN A 25 7.41 1.47 -7.44
C GLN A 25 6.54 0.54 -6.61
N THR A 26 5.26 0.87 -6.52
CA THR A 26 4.26 -0.12 -6.17
C THR A 26 4.30 -1.13 -7.31
N ASN A 27 4.99 -2.26 -7.09
CA ASN A 27 4.75 -3.46 -7.85
C ASN A 27 3.30 -3.85 -7.55
N ILE A 28 2.33 -3.22 -8.22
CA ILE A 28 1.01 -3.81 -8.40
C ILE A 28 1.34 -5.11 -9.12
N PRO A 29 1.27 -6.28 -8.45
CA PRO A 29 1.55 -7.53 -9.12
C PRO A 29 0.63 -7.54 -10.33
N MET A 30 1.23 -7.67 -11.50
CA MET A 30 0.68 -7.28 -12.80
C MET A 30 -0.68 -7.94 -13.15
N LEU A 31 -1.26 -8.77 -12.27
CA LEU A 31 -2.50 -9.51 -12.44
C LEU A 31 -3.36 -9.73 -11.16
N GLY A 32 -2.99 -9.22 -9.97
CA GLY A 32 -3.66 -9.61 -8.73
C GLY A 32 -3.68 -8.48 -7.70
N ILE A 33 -4.78 -7.76 -7.65
CA ILE A 33 -4.89 -6.58 -6.79
C ILE A 33 -5.38 -7.05 -5.43
N GLU A 34 -4.44 -7.48 -4.59
CA GLU A 34 -4.69 -7.73 -3.17
C GLU A 34 -4.78 -6.40 -2.43
N TYR A 35 -5.90 -5.70 -2.58
CA TYR A 35 -6.33 -4.80 -1.52
C TYR A 35 -6.59 -5.70 -0.32
N GLY A 36 -5.74 -5.59 0.70
CA GLY A 36 -5.78 -6.44 1.90
C GLY A 36 -7.19 -6.56 2.51
N VAL A 37 -7.37 -7.52 3.40
CA VAL A 37 -8.70 -7.87 3.92
C VAL A 37 -9.20 -6.80 4.90
N GLY A 38 -10.50 -6.50 4.89
CA GLY A 38 -11.14 -5.64 5.89
C GLY A 38 -11.22 -4.16 5.51
N ILE A 39 -12.44 -3.62 5.55
CA ILE A 39 -12.74 -2.23 5.15
C ILE A 39 -12.06 -1.22 6.07
N ARG A 40 -11.95 -1.51 7.39
CA ARG A 40 -11.27 -0.65 8.35
C ARG A 40 -9.78 -0.51 8.02
N ALA A 41 -9.14 -1.64 7.73
CA ALA A 41 -7.72 -1.64 7.37
C ALA A 41 -7.45 -0.89 6.07
N LEU A 42 -8.31 -1.09 5.07
CA LEU A 42 -8.25 -0.36 3.80
C LEU A 42 -8.49 1.14 3.99
N GLY A 43 -9.44 1.54 4.84
CA GLY A 43 -9.71 2.95 5.15
C GLY A 43 -8.53 3.67 5.82
N MET A 44 -7.63 2.94 6.45
CA MET A 44 -6.38 3.46 7.02
C MET A 44 -5.17 3.33 6.10
N GLY A 45 -5.38 3.00 4.82
CA GLY A 45 -4.28 2.82 3.86
C GLY A 45 -3.36 1.65 4.19
N GLY A 46 -3.88 0.62 4.89
CA GLY A 46 -3.11 -0.55 5.32
C GLY A 46 -2.41 -0.40 6.68
N ALA A 47 -2.55 0.73 7.37
CA ALA A 47 -1.97 0.94 8.69
C ALA A 47 -2.81 0.32 9.84
N PHE A 48 -3.12 -0.98 9.77
CA PHE A 48 -4.02 -1.66 10.73
C PHE A 48 -3.34 -2.63 11.70
N THR A 49 -2.13 -3.10 11.40
CA THR A 49 -1.43 -4.15 12.15
C THR A 49 -1.40 -3.95 13.67
N GLY A 50 -1.24 -2.70 14.14
CA GLY A 50 -1.16 -2.39 15.57
C GLY A 50 -2.50 -2.36 16.31
N ILE A 51 -3.62 -2.26 15.59
CA ILE A 51 -4.97 -2.17 16.17
C ILE A 51 -5.92 -3.24 15.64
N ALA A 52 -5.39 -4.29 15.00
CA ALA A 52 -6.22 -5.30 14.36
C ALA A 52 -7.02 -6.08 15.41
N ASP A 53 -8.34 -5.94 15.40
CA ASP A 53 -9.24 -6.43 16.45
C ASP A 53 -10.52 -7.10 15.91
N ASP A 54 -10.59 -7.39 14.61
CA ASP A 54 -11.74 -8.00 13.93
C ASP A 54 -11.31 -9.23 13.09
N TYR A 55 -12.22 -9.82 12.30
CA TYR A 55 -11.91 -10.95 11.40
C TYR A 55 -10.66 -10.71 10.54
N SER A 56 -10.45 -9.48 10.05
CA SER A 56 -9.29 -9.14 9.23
C SER A 56 -7.97 -9.16 10.00
N ALA A 57 -7.99 -9.24 11.33
CA ALA A 57 -6.79 -9.52 12.12
C ALA A 57 -6.14 -10.85 11.74
N SER A 58 -6.89 -11.84 11.22
CA SER A 58 -6.30 -13.06 10.63
C SER A 58 -5.32 -12.77 9.49
N TYR A 59 -5.54 -11.69 8.74
CA TYR A 59 -4.69 -11.21 7.65
C TYR A 59 -3.62 -10.22 8.15
N TRP A 60 -3.97 -9.28 9.02
CA TRP A 60 -3.08 -8.18 9.43
C TRP A 60 -2.21 -8.47 10.66
N ASN A 61 -2.75 -9.14 11.68
CA ASN A 61 -2.06 -9.51 12.92
C ASN A 61 -2.88 -10.54 13.72
N PRO A 62 -2.59 -11.85 13.60
CA PRO A 62 -3.38 -12.90 14.26
C PRO A 62 -3.42 -12.80 15.79
N ALA A 63 -2.45 -12.13 16.44
CA ALA A 63 -2.47 -11.90 17.88
C ALA A 63 -3.69 -11.06 18.33
N GLY A 64 -4.23 -10.23 17.43
CA GLY A 64 -5.47 -9.47 17.62
C GLY A 64 -6.71 -10.34 17.81
N LEU A 65 -6.74 -11.54 17.20
CA LEU A 65 -7.88 -12.46 17.35
C LEU A 65 -8.06 -12.91 18.81
N GLY A 66 -6.97 -13.01 19.58
CA GLY A 66 -7.02 -13.31 21.01
C GLY A 66 -7.65 -12.21 21.86
N GLN A 67 -7.83 -11.01 21.30
CA GLN A 67 -8.48 -9.88 21.95
C GLN A 67 -9.98 -9.80 21.65
N MET A 68 -10.47 -10.60 20.69
CA MET A 68 -11.90 -10.64 20.33
C MET A 68 -12.72 -11.25 21.48
N ARG A 69 -13.74 -10.53 21.93
CA ARG A 69 -14.59 -10.93 23.08
C ARG A 69 -15.93 -11.54 22.68
N ARG A 70 -16.25 -11.52 21.39
CA ARG A 70 -17.55 -11.98 20.84
C ARG A 70 -17.32 -12.62 19.48
N MET A 71 -18.26 -13.46 19.05
CA MET A 71 -18.31 -13.93 17.68
C MET A 71 -18.68 -12.76 16.76
N GLU A 72 -17.92 -12.59 15.69
CA GLU A 72 -18.15 -11.58 14.67
C GLU A 72 -18.23 -12.26 13.30
N LEU A 73 -19.11 -11.75 12.44
CA LEU A 73 -19.25 -12.18 11.05
C LEU A 73 -19.04 -10.95 10.17
N THR A 74 -18.24 -11.10 9.11
CA THR A 74 -17.88 -10.03 8.18
C THR A 74 -18.04 -10.49 6.74
N ALA A 75 -18.57 -9.62 5.89
CA ALA A 75 -18.58 -9.81 4.43
C ALA A 75 -18.15 -8.50 3.76
N GLY A 76 -17.27 -8.60 2.76
CA GLY A 76 -16.71 -7.45 2.05
C GLY A 76 -16.91 -7.57 0.55
N PHE A 77 -17.32 -6.48 -0.09
CA PHE A 77 -17.41 -6.34 -1.55
C PHE A 77 -16.43 -5.30 -2.04
N ASN A 78 -15.85 -5.52 -3.22
CA ASN A 78 -14.95 -4.59 -3.88
C ASN A 78 -15.47 -4.29 -5.29
N SER A 79 -15.40 -3.02 -5.68
CA SER A 79 -15.55 -2.58 -7.07
C SER A 79 -14.32 -1.76 -7.45
N LEU A 80 -13.58 -2.24 -8.44
CA LEU A 80 -12.36 -1.64 -8.91
C LEU A 80 -12.39 -1.42 -10.41
N ALA A 81 -11.96 -0.24 -10.84
CA ALA A 81 -11.66 0.08 -12.22
C ALA A 81 -10.20 0.52 -12.32
N TYR A 82 -9.42 -0.14 -13.17
CA TYR A 82 -8.01 0.18 -13.38
C TYR A 82 -7.72 0.34 -14.88
N LYS A 83 -6.93 1.36 -15.22
CA LYS A 83 -6.45 1.63 -16.57
C LYS A 83 -4.95 1.88 -16.50
N SER A 84 -4.18 1.11 -17.27
CA SER A 84 -2.74 1.26 -17.37
C SER A 84 -2.33 1.36 -18.84
N ASN A 85 -1.49 2.35 -19.13
CA ASN A 85 -0.86 2.50 -20.42
C ASN A 85 0.63 2.26 -20.22
N THR A 86 1.16 1.23 -20.87
CA THR A 86 2.59 0.91 -20.85
C THR A 86 3.17 1.09 -22.24
N THR A 87 4.37 1.66 -22.32
CA THR A 87 5.14 1.76 -23.55
C THR A 87 6.09 0.58 -23.65
N TYR A 88 5.97 -0.23 -24.70
CA TYR A 88 6.84 -1.37 -24.95
C TYR A 88 7.45 -1.27 -26.35
N TYR A 89 8.78 -1.12 -26.41
CA TYR A 89 9.55 -0.88 -27.64
C TYR A 89 8.93 0.20 -28.55
N GLY A 90 8.52 1.33 -27.97
CA GLY A 90 7.91 2.45 -28.70
C GLY A 90 6.43 2.26 -29.08
N ASN A 91 5.83 1.09 -28.81
CA ASN A 91 4.41 0.85 -28.99
C ASN A 91 3.66 1.10 -27.68
N LEU A 92 2.56 1.84 -27.75
CA LEU A 92 1.67 2.08 -26.63
C LEU A 92 0.70 0.91 -26.50
N SER A 93 0.72 0.21 -25.37
CA SER A 93 -0.26 -0.82 -25.02
C SER A 93 -1.08 -0.36 -23.83
N GLY A 94 -2.36 -0.10 -24.05
CA GLY A 94 -3.32 0.26 -23.01
C GLY A 94 -4.13 -0.95 -22.57
N SER A 95 -4.26 -1.16 -21.26
CA SER A 95 -5.12 -2.18 -20.66
C SER A 95 -6.11 -1.52 -19.70
N SER A 96 -7.39 -1.88 -19.83
CA SER A 96 -8.44 -1.45 -18.91
C SER A 96 -9.15 -2.69 -18.37
N ARG A 97 -9.28 -2.75 -17.04
CA ARG A 97 -9.98 -3.81 -16.34
C ARG A 97 -10.95 -3.22 -15.32
N ASN A 98 -12.16 -3.74 -15.33
CA ASN A 98 -13.17 -3.48 -14.32
C ASN A 98 -13.49 -4.80 -13.62
N TYR A 99 -13.53 -4.77 -12.30
CA TYR A 99 -13.84 -5.93 -11.47
C TYR A 99 -14.79 -5.51 -10.37
N THR A 100 -15.90 -6.23 -10.23
CA THR A 100 -16.82 -6.07 -9.11
C THR A 100 -17.10 -7.46 -8.57
N GLY A 101 -16.87 -7.67 -7.29
CA GLY A 101 -17.04 -8.98 -6.69
C GLY A 101 -16.92 -8.97 -5.17
N LEU A 102 -17.26 -10.11 -4.59
CA LEU A 102 -17.02 -10.39 -3.18
C LEU A 102 -15.51 -10.51 -2.96
N ASN A 103 -14.99 -9.83 -1.94
CA ASN A 103 -13.58 -9.78 -1.62
C ASN A 103 -13.23 -10.65 -0.40
N SER A 104 -14.06 -10.67 0.63
CA SER A 104 -13.81 -11.44 1.86
C SER A 104 -15.10 -11.84 2.56
N VAL A 105 -15.09 -13.00 3.23
CA VAL A 105 -16.15 -13.46 4.14
C VAL A 105 -15.49 -14.17 5.31
N GLY A 106 -15.95 -13.88 6.53
CA GLY A 106 -15.38 -14.33 7.79
C GLY A 106 -16.38 -14.47 8.90
#